data_AF-A0A6A5FGL8-F1
#
_entry.id   AF-A0A6A5FGL8-F1
#
_cell.length_a   1.000
_cell.length_b   1.000
_cell.length_c   1.000
_cell.angle_alpha   90.00
_cell.angle_beta   90.00
_cell.angle_gamma   90.00
#
_symmetry.space_group_name_H-M   'P 1'
#
loop_
_entity.id
_entity.type
_entity.pdbx_description
1 polymer ?
#
loop_
_entity_poly.entity_id
_entity_poly.type
_entity_poly.pdbx_seq_one_letter_code
_entity_poly.pdbx_strand_id
1 'polypeptide(L)'
;MSKGGVKGQRIKEVLSITDLCDNINTRRECILRGLIIYLNEDPDTFFKEYLALATEDAERDLATTVVGIYVIRRDGDQEPEDICVVIEGIKVLSNLGSVIMGFVMLFGLIYALDLSFPDNLKYT
;
A
#
# COMPACT_ATOMS: atom_id res chain seq x y z
N MET A 1 -18.82 -3.35 24.68
CA MET A 1 -17.48 -3.98 24.74
C MET A 1 -17.10 -4.45 23.34
N SER A 2 -16.07 -3.87 22.73
CA SER A 2 -15.53 -4.36 21.45
C SER A 2 -14.95 -5.77 21.67
N LYS A 3 -15.44 -6.78 20.95
CA LYS A 3 -15.06 -8.19 21.12
C LYS A 3 -13.75 -8.57 20.40
N GLY A 4 -12.94 -7.60 19.94
CA GLY A 4 -11.69 -7.84 19.24
C GLY A 4 -10.46 -7.59 20.11
N GLY A 5 -9.43 -8.43 20.00
CA GLY A 5 -8.08 -8.06 20.45
C GLY A 5 -7.52 -6.89 19.63
N VAL A 6 -6.36 -6.35 20.02
CA VAL A 6 -5.73 -5.15 19.43
C VAL A 6 -5.73 -5.17 17.89
N LYS A 7 -5.37 -6.30 17.30
CA LYS A 7 -5.38 -6.52 15.84
C LYS A 7 -6.77 -6.37 15.22
N GLY A 8 -7.79 -6.97 15.83
CA GLY A 8 -9.18 -6.87 15.36
C GLY A 8 -9.72 -5.44 15.45
N GLN A 9 -9.26 -4.69 16.46
CA GLN A 9 -9.61 -3.28 16.61
C GLN A 9 -8.98 -2.42 15.50
N ARG A 10 -7.69 -2.62 15.17
CA ARG A 10 -7.01 -1.94 14.04
C ARG A 10 -7.68 -2.24 12.69
N ILE A 11 -8.02 -3.51 12.41
CA ILE A 11 -8.71 -3.89 11.18
C ILE A 11 -10.07 -3.20 11.11
N LYS A 12 -10.82 -3.16 12.22
CA LYS A 12 -12.12 -2.50 12.26
C LYS A 12 -12.01 -1.00 11.97
N GLU A 13 -10.98 -0.34 12.48
CA GLU A 13 -10.72 1.08 12.22
C GLU A 13 -10.45 1.33 10.74
N VAL A 14 -9.56 0.56 10.11
CA VAL A 14 -9.26 0.68 8.67
C VAL A 14 -10.50 0.40 7.82
N LEU A 15 -11.31 -0.59 8.19
CA LEU A 15 -12.51 -0.95 7.44
C LEU A 15 -13.67 0.04 7.63
N SER A 16 -13.68 0.87 8.68
CA SER A 16 -14.76 1.84 8.91
C SER A 16 -14.95 2.85 7.77
N ILE A 17 -13.89 3.12 7.01
CA ILE A 17 -13.90 3.97 5.80
C ILE A 17 -14.77 3.36 4.69
N THR A 18 -14.92 2.03 4.67
CA THR A 18 -15.72 1.30 3.69
C THR A 18 -17.20 1.67 3.74
N ASP A 19 -17.72 2.00 4.92
CA ASP A 19 -19.12 2.35 5.13
C ASP A 19 -19.41 3.82 4.76
N LEU A 20 -18.37 4.63 4.53
CA LEU A 20 -18.44 6.07 4.30
C LEU A 20 -18.09 6.48 2.87
N CYS A 21 -17.57 5.55 2.04
CA CYS A 21 -17.04 5.86 0.71
C CYS A 21 -17.65 4.96 -0.38
N ASP A 22 -18.31 5.59 -1.37
CA ASP A 22 -18.88 4.88 -2.51
C ASP A 22 -17.84 4.49 -3.58
N ASN A 23 -16.60 4.98 -3.47
CA ASN A 23 -15.54 4.66 -4.41
C ASN A 23 -15.03 3.22 -4.20
N ILE A 24 -15.21 2.39 -5.22
CA ILE A 24 -14.83 0.97 -5.18
C ILE A 24 -13.33 0.76 -4.97
N ASN A 25 -12.48 1.64 -5.48
CA ASN A 25 -11.03 1.54 -5.35
C ASN A 25 -10.60 1.87 -3.91
N THR A 26 -11.18 2.90 -3.30
CA THR A 26 -10.95 3.23 -1.89
C THR A 26 -11.39 2.08 -0.98
N ARG A 27 -12.56 1.49 -1.22
CA ARG A 27 -13.02 0.31 -0.47
C ARG A 27 -12.06 -0.88 -0.61
N ARG A 28 -11.59 -1.16 -1.83
CA ARG A 28 -10.63 -2.24 -2.09
C ARG A 28 -9.30 -2.00 -1.38
N GLU A 29 -8.82 -0.76 -1.39
CA GLU A 29 -7.62 -0.37 -0.66
C GLU A 29 -7.77 -0.61 0.85
N CYS A 30 -8.88 -0.19 1.47
CA CYS A 30 -9.14 -0.45 2.89
C CYS A 30 -9.14 -1.96 3.21
N ILE A 31 -9.74 -2.78 2.34
CA ILE A 31 -9.72 -4.24 2.49
C ILE A 31 -8.28 -4.78 2.40
N LEU A 32 -7.48 -4.30 1.46
CA LEU A 32 -6.08 -4.72 1.32
C LEU A 32 -5.24 -4.31 2.53
N ARG A 33 -5.38 -3.08 3.03
CA ARG A 33 -4.71 -2.64 4.28
C ARG A 33 -5.12 -3.51 5.46
N GLY A 34 -6.41 -3.87 5.54
CA GLY A 34 -6.92 -4.83 6.53
C GLY A 34 -6.29 -6.23 6.40
N LEU A 35 -6.04 -6.70 5.17
CA LEU A 35 -5.35 -7.96 4.91
C LEU A 35 -3.88 -7.92 5.38
N ILE A 36 -3.15 -6.84 5.09
CA ILE A 36 -1.76 -6.67 5.56
C ILE A 36 -1.72 -6.69 7.11
N ILE A 37 -2.61 -5.96 7.78
CA ILE A 37 -2.75 -6.04 9.24
C ILE A 37 -3.10 -7.46 9.69
N TYR A 38 -3.97 -8.17 8.95
CA TYR A 38 -4.32 -9.56 9.24
C TYR A 38 -3.12 -10.51 9.11
N LEU A 39 -2.10 -10.20 8.31
CA LEU A 39 -0.88 -10.98 8.19
C LEU A 39 0.16 -10.66 9.28
N ASN A 40 -0.19 -9.78 10.24
CA ASN A 40 0.74 -9.18 11.21
C ASN A 40 1.83 -8.38 10.52
N GLU A 41 1.46 -7.60 9.51
CA GLU A 41 2.39 -6.71 8.81
C GLU A 41 1.89 -5.27 8.96
N ASP A 42 2.80 -4.31 8.82
CA ASP A 42 2.47 -2.90 8.88
C ASP A 42 2.06 -2.35 7.49
N PRO A 43 0.78 -1.97 7.28
CA PRO A 43 0.31 -1.47 5.99
C PRO A 43 1.09 -0.25 5.49
N ASP A 44 1.63 0.58 6.37
CA ASP A 44 2.33 1.81 5.97
C ASP A 44 3.75 1.53 5.44
N THR A 45 4.32 0.36 5.77
CA THR A 45 5.58 -0.10 5.17
C THR A 45 5.40 -0.63 3.75
N PHE A 46 4.18 -1.10 3.43
CA PHE A 46 3.84 -1.71 2.15
C PHE A 46 3.17 -0.73 1.18
N PHE A 47 2.22 0.08 1.68
CA PHE A 47 1.53 1.15 0.97
C PHE A 47 2.09 2.50 1.42
N LYS A 48 3.14 2.95 0.76
CA LYS A 48 3.85 4.17 1.14
C LYS A 48 3.24 5.38 0.44
N GLU A 49 2.78 6.36 1.22
CA GLU A 49 2.17 7.57 0.70
C GLU A 49 3.14 8.75 0.71
N TYR A 50 3.18 9.49 -0.41
CA TYR A 50 4.05 10.65 -0.57
C TYR A 50 3.30 11.81 -1.21
N LEU A 51 3.65 13.03 -0.81
CA LEU A 51 3.21 14.23 -1.51
C LEU A 51 4.10 14.46 -2.73
N ALA A 52 3.51 14.84 -3.87
CA ALA A 52 4.22 15.06 -5.13
C ALA A 52 5.34 16.12 -5.02
N LEU A 53 5.21 17.06 -4.08
CA LEU A 53 6.21 18.10 -3.82
C LEU A 53 7.30 17.67 -2.81
N ALA A 54 7.12 16.54 -2.11
CA ALA A 54 8.05 16.00 -1.11
C ALA A 54 8.97 14.94 -1.74
N THR A 55 9.66 15.31 -2.83
CA THR A 55 10.44 14.36 -3.65
C THR A 55 11.68 13.82 -2.94
N GLU A 56 12.35 14.61 -2.09
CA GLU A 56 13.59 14.19 -1.43
C GLU A 56 13.38 13.05 -0.41
N ASP A 57 12.32 13.12 0.38
CA ASP A 57 11.97 12.06 1.34
C ASP A 57 11.52 10.79 0.62
N ALA A 58 10.73 10.96 -0.45
CA ALA A 58 10.29 9.86 -1.30
C ALA A 58 11.46 9.14 -1.98
N GLU A 59 12.46 9.88 -2.48
CA GLU A 59 13.65 9.31 -3.13
C GLU A 59 14.56 8.56 -2.15
N ARG A 60 14.72 9.08 -0.92
CA ARG A 60 15.50 8.43 0.13
C ARG A 60 14.88 7.10 0.54
N ASP A 61 13.58 7.10 0.78
CA ASP A 61 12.84 5.88 1.11
C ASP A 61 12.81 4.89 -0.05
N LEU A 62 12.67 5.41 -1.29
CA LEU A 62 12.72 4.60 -2.50
C LEU A 62 14.00 3.77 -2.53
N ALA A 63 15.16 4.40 -2.34
CA ALA A 63 16.46 3.73 -2.42
C ALA A 63 16.64 2.56 -1.44
N THR A 64 15.88 2.53 -0.34
CA THR A 64 15.95 1.46 0.68
C THR A 64 14.81 0.46 0.59
N THR A 65 13.85 0.67 -0.32
CA THR A 65 12.66 -0.17 -0.44
C THR A 65 12.92 -1.42 -1.25
N VAL A 66 12.80 -2.59 -0.62
CA VAL A 66 12.89 -3.89 -1.31
C VAL A 66 11.66 -4.15 -2.17
N VAL A 67 10.47 -3.93 -1.64
CA VAL A 67 9.21 -3.97 -2.39
C VAL A 67 8.19 -3.03 -1.75
N GLY A 68 7.34 -2.40 -2.56
CA GLY A 68 6.25 -1.58 -2.05
C GLY A 68 5.38 -0.98 -3.14
N ILE A 69 4.23 -0.47 -2.73
CA ILE A 69 3.31 0.30 -3.57
C ILE A 69 3.40 1.75 -3.12
N TYR A 70 3.83 2.62 -4.02
CA TYR A 70 3.96 4.05 -3.75
C TYR A 70 2.70 4.74 -4.25
N VAL A 71 2.08 5.53 -3.38
CA VAL A 71 0.91 6.36 -3.68
C VAL A 71 1.35 7.81 -3.63
N ILE A 72 1.45 8.45 -4.79
CA ILE A 72 1.84 9.85 -4.91
C ILE A 72 0.56 10.68 -4.98
N ARG A 73 0.42 11.65 -4.09
CA ARG A 73 -0.75 12.55 -4.02
C ARG A 73 -0.33 13.99 -4.20
N ARG A 74 -1.20 14.79 -4.82
CA ARG A 74 -1.06 16.24 -4.81
C ARG A 74 -1.58 16.79 -3.48
N ASP A 75 -0.99 17.87 -3.00
CA ASP A 75 -1.45 18.52 -1.77
C ASP A 75 -2.92 18.95 -1.90
N GLY A 76 -3.73 18.61 -0.90
CA GLY A 76 -5.17 18.83 -0.89
C GLY A 76 -6.01 17.88 -1.77
N ASP A 77 -5.41 16.94 -2.49
CA ASP A 77 -6.14 15.98 -3.34
C ASP A 77 -6.25 14.60 -2.69
N GLN A 78 -7.46 14.03 -2.73
CA GLN A 78 -7.74 12.69 -2.23
C GLN A 78 -7.55 11.62 -3.31
N GLU A 79 -7.52 12.02 -4.58
CA GLU A 79 -7.17 11.10 -5.66
C GLU A 79 -5.64 11.02 -5.82
N PRO A 80 -5.10 9.81 -5.99
CA PRO A 80 -3.67 9.64 -6.23
C PRO A 80 -3.32 10.20 -7.61
N GLU A 81 -2.27 11.02 -7.65
CA GLU A 81 -1.68 11.53 -8.90
C GLU A 81 -0.94 10.41 -9.65
N ASP A 82 -0.24 9.55 -8.92
CA ASP A 82 0.42 8.38 -9.48
C ASP A 82 0.45 7.22 -8.48
N ILE A 83 0.44 6.00 -9.01
CA ILE A 83 0.64 4.77 -8.27
C ILE A 83 1.71 3.95 -8.95
N CYS A 84 2.76 3.65 -8.18
CA CYS A 84 3.92 2.93 -8.66
C CYS A 84 4.10 1.62 -7.90
N VAL A 85 4.62 0.61 -8.59
CA VAL A 85 5.22 -0.57 -7.95
C VAL A 85 6.72 -0.36 -7.88
N VAL A 86 7.28 -0.56 -6.70
CA VAL A 86 8.72 -0.45 -6.44
C VAL A 86 9.27 -1.84 -6.13
N ILE A 87 10.38 -2.18 -6.76
CA ILE A 87 11.17 -3.39 -6.47
C ILE A 87 12.65 -2.97 -6.43
N GLU A 88 13.36 -3.31 -5.37
CA GLU A 88 14.78 -3.00 -5.15
C GLU A 88 15.13 -1.53 -5.42
N GLY A 89 14.28 -0.62 -4.93
CA GLY A 89 14.40 0.82 -5.07
C GLY A 89 14.16 1.36 -6.48
N ILE A 90 13.62 0.54 -7.39
CA ILE A 90 13.27 0.94 -8.75
C ILE A 90 11.76 0.96 -8.89
N LYS A 91 11.21 2.07 -9.40
CA LYS A 91 9.81 2.15 -9.86
C LYS A 91 9.68 1.32 -11.14
N VAL A 92 9.33 0.05 -11.01
CA VAL A 92 9.21 -0.90 -12.13
C VAL A 92 7.93 -0.69 -12.95
N LEU A 93 6.89 -0.13 -12.32
CA LEU A 93 5.65 0.26 -12.95
C LEU A 93 5.18 1.59 -12.37
N SER A 94 4.57 2.42 -13.20
CA SER A 94 3.97 3.71 -12.84
C SER A 94 2.65 3.90 -13.59
N ASN A 95 1.89 4.92 -13.21
CA ASN A 95 0.61 5.31 -13.77
C ASN A 95 -0.45 4.19 -13.70
N LEU A 96 -0.49 3.46 -12.58
CA LEU A 96 -1.38 2.31 -12.39
C LEU A 96 -2.82 2.69 -12.03
N GLY A 97 -3.08 3.97 -11.72
CA GLY A 97 -4.41 4.56 -11.53
C GLY A 97 -5.19 4.12 -10.28
N SER A 98 -4.84 3.01 -9.62
CA SER A 98 -5.43 2.61 -8.33
C SER A 98 -4.51 1.70 -7.52
N VAL A 99 -4.64 1.73 -6.19
CA VAL A 99 -3.80 0.93 -5.28
C VAL A 99 -4.03 -0.57 -5.51
N ILE A 100 -5.28 -0.96 -5.82
CA ILE A 100 -5.61 -2.34 -6.18
C ILE A 100 -4.86 -2.79 -7.44
N MET A 101 -4.71 -1.92 -8.44
CA MET A 101 -3.96 -2.25 -9.65
C MET A 101 -2.47 -2.42 -9.32
N GLY A 102 -1.90 -1.51 -8.50
CA GLY A 102 -0.55 -1.67 -7.95
C GLY A 102 -0.35 -3.02 -7.26
N PHE A 103 -1.30 -3.40 -6.41
CA PHE A 103 -1.28 -4.67 -5.68
C PHE A 103 -1.32 -5.89 -6.60
N VAL A 104 -2.26 -5.91 -7.56
CA VAL A 104 -2.39 -7.01 -8.54
C VAL A 104 -1.13 -7.13 -9.39
N MET A 105 -0.60 -6.01 -9.87
CA MET A 105 0.61 -6.00 -10.69
C MET A 105 1.83 -6.48 -9.91
N LEU A 106 1.98 -6.07 -8.65
CA LEU A 106 3.07 -6.54 -7.80
C LEU A 106 3.03 -8.07 -7.62
N PHE A 107 1.88 -8.65 -7.29
CA PHE A 107 1.75 -10.12 -7.19
C PHE A 107 1.97 -10.83 -8.53
N GLY A 108 1.53 -10.21 -9.63
CA GLY A 108 1.83 -10.69 -10.98
C GLY A 108 3.33 -10.71 -11.27
N LEU A 109 4.07 -9.67 -10.88
CA LEU A 109 5.52 -9.60 -11.03
C LEU A 109 6.25 -10.60 -10.12
N ILE A 110 5.82 -10.74 -8.87
CA ILE A 110 6.35 -11.75 -7.93
C ILE A 110 6.24 -13.14 -8.57
N TYR A 111 5.08 -13.47 -9.14
CA TYR A 111 4.87 -14.75 -9.82
C TYR A 111 5.69 -14.88 -11.11
N ALA A 112 5.64 -13.87 -11.99
CA ALA A 112 6.27 -13.94 -13.31
C ALA A 112 7.80 -13.95 -13.26
N LEU A 113 8.39 -13.34 -12.24
CA LEU A 113 9.84 -13.23 -12.04
C LEU A 113 10.37 -14.20 -10.98
N ASP A 114 9.51 -15.09 -10.46
CA ASP A 114 9.86 -16.05 -9.39
C ASP A 114 10.50 -15.38 -8.16
N LEU A 115 9.95 -14.22 -7.76
CA LEU A 115 10.45 -13.49 -6.60
C LEU A 115 9.92 -14.11 -5.31
N SER A 116 10.77 -14.13 -4.30
CA SER A 116 10.30 -14.38 -2.94
C SER A 116 9.67 -13.13 -2.36
N PHE A 117 8.56 -13.27 -1.63
CA PHE A 117 8.02 -12.15 -0.88
C PHE A 117 9.05 -11.71 0.19
N PRO A 118 9.34 -10.40 0.31
CA PRO A 118 10.38 -9.86 1.17
C PRO A 118 10.21 -10.22 2.65
N ASP A 119 11.28 -10.68 3.31
CA ASP A 119 11.23 -11.09 4.72
C ASP A 119 11.07 -9.90 5.67
N ASN A 120 11.52 -8.70 5.29
CA ASN A 120 11.35 -7.48 6.08
C ASN A 120 9.89 -6.96 6.09
N LEU A 121 9.03 -7.51 5.25
CA LEU A 121 7.60 -7.22 5.26
C LEU A 121 6.80 -8.33 5.94
N LYS A 122 7.34 -9.54 6.11
CA LYS A 122 6.65 -10.66 6.76
C LYS A 122 6.66 -10.48 8.28
N TYR A 123 5.48 -10.53 8.89
CA TYR A 123 5.29 -10.59 10.34
C TYR A 123 5.88 -9.41 11.14
N THR A 124 5.91 -8.21 10.55
CA THR A 124 6.39 -6.96 11.16
C THR A 124 5.31 -6.26 12.00
#